data_AF-A0A484CFD4-F1
#
_entry.id   AF-A0A484CFD4-F1
#
_cell.length_a   1.000
_cell.length_b   1.000
_cell.length_c   1.000
_cell.angle_alpha   90.00
_cell.angle_beta   90.00
_cell.angle_gamma   90.00
#
_symmetry.space_group_name_H-M   'P 1'
#
loop_
_entity.id
_entity.type
_entity.pdbx_description
1 polymer ?
#
loop_
_entity_poly.entity_id
_entity_poly.type
_entity_poly.pdbx_seq_one_letter_code
_entity_poly.pdbx_strand_id
1 'polypeptide(L)'
;MEVQDQESLGRWDRLGSRDAISRTKAMESICQDVMRQVEAIRPIPSLALSPPASGNPPKSDLNDILAHLLMLSKRCPYDDVKERCVRLLQGVQVGHSYSL
;
A
#
# COMPACT_ATOMS: atom_id res chain seq x y z
N MET A 1 21.72 -8.85 4.40
CA MET A 1 20.77 -8.60 3.28
C MET A 1 19.87 -7.48 3.76
N GLU A 2 20.25 -6.24 3.46
CA GLU A 2 19.66 -5.00 4.01
C GLU A 2 19.20 -4.08 2.86
N VAL A 3 18.66 -4.67 1.79
CA VAL A 3 18.25 -3.92 0.59
C VAL A 3 16.82 -3.38 0.70
N GLN A 4 15.98 -4.00 1.55
CA GLN A 4 14.54 -3.70 1.69
C GLN A 4 14.21 -2.41 2.44
N ASP A 5 15.05 -1.99 3.39
CA ASP A 5 14.77 -0.79 4.20
C ASP A 5 15.01 0.51 3.40
N GLN A 6 16.01 0.47 2.49
CA GLN A 6 16.42 1.63 1.72
C GLN A 6 15.45 1.97 0.56
N GLU A 7 14.81 0.96 -0.03
CA GLU A 7 13.73 1.16 -1.03
C GLU A 7 12.44 1.69 -0.39
N SER A 8 12.16 1.26 0.85
CA SER A 8 10.98 1.69 1.62
C SER A 8 11.06 3.16 2.04
N LEU A 9 12.25 3.64 2.43
CA LEU A 9 12.50 5.05 2.75
C LEU A 9 12.37 5.97 1.52
N GLY A 10 12.88 5.54 0.36
CA GLY A 10 12.83 6.32 -0.88
C GLY A 10 11.43 6.47 -1.48
N ARG A 11 10.50 5.57 -1.15
CA ARG A 11 9.12 5.57 -1.66
C ARG A 11 8.31 6.79 -1.23
N TRP A 12 8.51 7.27 0.00
CA TRP A 12 7.71 8.34 0.59
C TRP A 12 8.29 9.74 0.37
N ASP A 13 9.61 9.84 0.14
CA ASP A 13 10.33 11.11 -0.04
C ASP A 13 9.67 12.03 -1.09
N ARG A 14 9.28 11.46 -2.23
CA ARG A 14 8.67 12.21 -3.33
C ARG A 14 7.28 12.77 -3.05
N LEU A 15 6.58 12.27 -2.02
CA LEU A 15 5.32 12.88 -1.57
C LEU A 15 5.54 14.23 -0.88
N GLY A 16 6.76 14.48 -0.39
CA GLY A 16 7.19 15.76 0.17
C GLY A 16 7.49 16.84 -0.88
N SER A 17 7.56 16.46 -2.17
CA SER A 17 8.00 17.36 -3.25
C SER A 17 7.05 18.54 -3.46
N ARG A 18 7.63 19.72 -3.74
CA ARG A 18 6.87 20.91 -4.13
C ARG A 18 6.20 20.74 -5.51
N ASP A 19 6.74 19.85 -6.34
CA ASP A 19 6.19 19.53 -7.66
C ASP A 19 5.02 18.54 -7.57
N ALA A 20 3.85 18.97 -8.02
CA ALA A 20 2.63 18.18 -7.98
C ALA A 20 2.69 16.92 -8.87
N ILE A 21 3.44 16.97 -9.97
CA ILE A 21 3.63 15.81 -10.86
C ILE A 21 4.43 14.72 -10.14
N SER A 22 5.49 15.11 -9.44
CA SER A 22 6.32 14.21 -8.64
C SER A 22 5.53 13.54 -7.52
N ARG A 23 4.71 14.30 -6.78
CA ARG A 23 3.81 13.73 -5.76
C ARG A 23 2.81 12.75 -6.35
N THR A 24 2.21 13.12 -7.49
CA THR A 24 1.25 12.28 -8.21
C THR A 24 1.88 10.93 -8.59
N LYS A 25 3.05 10.95 -9.23
CA LYS A 25 3.76 9.73 -9.64
C LYS A 25 4.14 8.85 -8.45
N ALA A 26 4.59 9.46 -7.35
CA ALA A 26 4.90 8.73 -6.12
C ALA A 26 3.65 8.06 -5.55
N MET A 27 2.52 8.78 -5.50
CA MET A 27 1.25 8.22 -5.04
C MET A 27 0.76 7.08 -5.93
N GLU A 28 0.90 7.18 -7.26
CA GLU A 28 0.55 6.10 -8.19
C GLU A 28 1.37 4.83 -7.93
N SER A 29 2.68 4.98 -7.72
CA SER A 29 3.55 3.86 -7.35
C SER A 29 3.12 3.22 -6.03
N ILE A 30 2.75 4.03 -5.03
CA ILE A 30 2.26 3.54 -3.75
C ILE A 30 0.94 2.76 -3.92
N CYS A 31 -0.02 3.29 -4.68
CA CYS A 31 -1.29 2.63 -4.98
C CYS A 31 -1.08 1.26 -5.62
N GLN A 32 -0.19 1.18 -6.63
CA GLN A 32 0.10 -0.05 -7.34
C GLN A 32 0.64 -1.15 -6.42
N ASP A 33 1.55 -0.80 -5.52
CA ASP A 33 2.11 -1.77 -4.57
C ASP A 33 1.08 -2.20 -3.51
N VAL A 34 0.28 -1.27 -2.98
CA VAL A 34 -0.85 -1.63 -2.08
C VAL A 34 -1.82 -2.59 -2.77
N MET A 35 -2.18 -2.33 -4.02
CA MET A 35 -3.07 -3.23 -4.78
C MET A 35 -2.46 -4.62 -4.96
N ARG A 36 -1.18 -4.71 -5.34
CA ARG A 36 -0.48 -6.00 -5.48
C ARG A 36 -0.46 -6.80 -4.19
N GLN A 37 -0.19 -6.15 -3.07
CA GLN A 37 -0.14 -6.81 -1.76
C GLN A 37 -1.54 -7.21 -1.26
N VAL A 38 -2.56 -6.39 -1.49
CA VAL A 38 -3.95 -6.74 -1.17
C VAL A 38 -4.42 -7.93 -2.01
N GLU A 39 -4.10 -7.97 -3.30
CA GLU A 39 -4.40 -9.11 -4.18
C GLU A 39 -3.69 -10.39 -3.73
N ALA A 40 -2.44 -10.30 -3.28
CA ALA A 40 -1.69 -11.44 -2.76
C ALA A 40 -2.31 -12.07 -1.48
N ILE A 41 -3.10 -11.30 -0.73
CA ILE A 41 -3.79 -11.75 0.49
C ILE A 41 -5.20 -12.28 0.17
N ARG A 42 -5.72 -12.04 -1.04
CA ARG A 42 -7.05 -12.51 -1.44
C ARG A 42 -7.11 -14.04 -1.36
N PRO A 43 -8.12 -14.62 -0.68
CA PRO A 43 -8.29 -16.07 -0.66
C PRO A 43 -8.42 -16.60 -2.09
N ILE A 44 -7.51 -17.50 -2.49
CA ILE A 44 -7.62 -18.22 -3.76
C ILE A 44 -8.85 -19.11 -3.66
N PRO A 45 -9.85 -18.99 -4.56
CA PRO A 45 -10.98 -19.93 -4.57
C PRO A 45 -10.41 -21.35 -4.76
N SER A 46 -10.73 -22.20 -3.79
CA SER A 46 -10.17 -23.54 -3.63
C SER A 46 -10.46 -24.44 -4.83
N LEU A 47 -9.51 -24.50 -5.76
CA LEU A 47 -9.38 -25.60 -6.73
C LEU A 47 -7.88 -25.79 -7.00
N ALA A 48 -7.39 -26.97 -6.61
CA ALA A 48 -6.03 -27.51 -6.74
C ALA A 48 -5.02 -27.17 -5.62
N LEU A 49 -5.04 -28.05 -4.60
CA LEU A 49 -3.90 -28.68 -3.92
C LEU A 49 -2.48 -28.17 -4.27
N SER A 50 -1.87 -27.45 -3.32
CA SER A 50 -0.54 -27.73 -2.73
C SER A 50 -0.28 -26.74 -1.57
N PRO A 51 0.34 -27.14 -0.46
CA PRO A 51 0.67 -26.21 0.62
C PRO A 51 1.72 -25.21 0.10
N PRO A 52 1.50 -23.88 0.18
CA PRO A 52 2.58 -22.95 -0.05
C PRO A 52 3.64 -23.21 1.02
N ALA A 53 4.87 -23.47 0.58
CA ALA A 53 6.03 -23.57 1.43
C ALA A 53 6.04 -22.37 2.40
N SER A 54 6.27 -22.67 3.68
CA SER A 54 6.38 -21.72 4.78
C SER A 54 7.43 -20.64 4.49
N GLY A 55 7.07 -19.60 3.74
CA GLY A 55 7.68 -18.29 3.77
C GLY A 55 6.76 -17.38 4.54
N ASN A 56 7.26 -16.74 5.61
CA ASN A 56 6.49 -15.79 6.39
C ASN A 56 5.72 -14.83 5.47
N PRO A 57 4.41 -14.63 5.67
CA PRO A 57 3.67 -13.71 4.81
C PRO A 57 4.24 -12.30 5.00
N PRO A 58 4.33 -11.49 3.93
CA PRO A 58 4.67 -10.06 3.98
C PRO A 58 3.53 -9.23 4.61
N LYS A 59 2.91 -9.73 5.68
CA LYS A 59 1.83 -9.07 6.40
C LYS A 59 2.31 -7.82 7.12
N SER A 60 3.58 -7.81 7.54
CA SER A 60 4.19 -6.65 8.20
C SER A 60 4.28 -5.46 7.23
N ASP A 61 4.77 -5.68 5.99
CA ASP A 61 4.92 -4.61 4.99
C ASP A 61 3.60 -3.92 4.63
N LEU A 62 2.52 -4.67 4.35
CA LEU A 62 1.24 -4.05 4.00
C LEU A 62 0.66 -3.25 5.17
N ASN A 63 0.75 -3.77 6.40
CA ASN A 63 0.25 -3.06 7.56
C ASN A 63 1.02 -1.75 7.79
N ASP A 64 2.34 -1.78 7.63
CA ASP A 64 3.21 -0.61 7.76
C ASP A 64 2.88 0.44 6.69
N ILE A 65 2.66 0.01 5.44
CA ILE A 65 2.24 0.90 4.35
C ILE A 65 0.87 1.52 4.64
N LEU A 66 -0.10 0.74 5.12
CA LEU A 66 -1.44 1.23 5.46
C LEU A 66 -1.40 2.19 6.65
N ALA A 67 -0.58 1.92 7.67
CA ALA A 67 -0.38 2.82 8.79
C ALA A 67 0.26 4.14 8.33
N HIS A 68 1.25 4.08 7.44
CA HIS A 68 1.87 5.26 6.86
C HIS A 68 0.87 6.10 6.04
N LEU A 69 0.06 5.45 5.20
CA LEU A 69 -1.02 6.11 4.45
C LEU A 69 -2.05 6.77 5.39
N LEU A 70 -2.39 6.12 6.50
CA LEU A 70 -3.28 6.68 7.50
C LEU A 70 -2.68 7.94 8.13
N MET A 71 -1.40 7.90 8.52
CA MET A 71 -0.71 9.08 9.03
C MET A 71 -0.71 10.22 8.02
N LEU A 72 -0.38 9.96 6.75
CA LEU A 72 -0.36 10.97 5.69
C LEU A 72 -1.75 11.57 5.43
N SER A 73 -2.81 10.75 5.46
CA SER A 73 -4.19 11.25 5.29
C SER A 73 -4.60 12.32 6.31
N LYS A 74 -3.94 12.33 7.48
CA LYS A 74 -4.22 13.26 8.57
C LYS A 74 -3.20 14.38 8.69
N ARG A 75 -1.92 14.11 8.41
CA ARG A 75 -0.80 14.99 8.76
C ARG A 75 -0.05 15.58 7.55
N CYS A 76 -0.30 15.11 6.33
CA CYS A 76 0.41 15.60 5.16
C CYS A 76 0.02 17.08 4.87
N PRO A 77 0.99 17.96 4.57
CA PRO A 77 0.69 19.37 4.24
C PRO A 77 0.05 19.56 2.86
N TYR A 78 0.02 18.52 2.02
CA TYR A 78 -0.51 18.57 0.66
C TYR A 78 -1.89 17.91 0.60
N ASP A 79 -2.94 18.68 0.28
CA ASP A 79 -4.31 18.15 0.21
C ASP A 79 -4.50 17.12 -0.92
N ASP A 80 -3.77 17.24 -2.03
CA ASP A 80 -3.80 16.25 -3.12
C ASP A 80 -3.31 14.86 -2.66
N VAL A 81 -2.30 14.83 -1.78
CA VAL A 81 -1.79 13.60 -1.18
C VAL A 81 -2.78 13.06 -0.16
N LYS A 82 -3.33 13.91 0.70
CA LYS A 82 -4.34 13.50 1.71
C LYS A 82 -5.55 12.86 1.08
N GLU A 83 -6.15 13.50 0.08
CA GLU A 83 -7.35 13.01 -0.59
C GLU A 83 -7.12 11.63 -1.21
N ARG A 84 -5.98 11.45 -1.89
CA ARG A 84 -5.62 10.17 -2.49
C ARG A 84 -5.37 9.08 -1.44
N CYS A 85 -4.70 9.39 -0.34
CA CYS A 85 -4.54 8.46 0.79
C CYS A 85 -5.89 8.00 1.34
N VAL A 86 -6.84 8.93 1.54
CA VAL A 86 -8.20 8.59 2.03
C VAL A 86 -8.90 7.66 1.05
N ARG A 87 -8.92 7.99 -0.25
CA ARG A 87 -9.57 7.16 -1.27
C ARG A 87 -8.96 5.75 -1.35
N LEU A 88 -7.62 5.66 -1.26
CA LEU A 88 -6.93 4.37 -1.27
C LEU A 88 -7.31 3.52 -0.06
N LEU A 89 -7.26 4.09 1.15
CA LEU A 89 -7.64 3.39 2.39
C LEU A 89 -9.09 2.90 2.35
N GLN A 90 -10.00 3.74 1.85
CA GLN A 90 -11.40 3.36 1.64
C GLN A 90 -11.54 2.21 0.63
N GLY A 91 -10.80 2.23 -0.48
CA GLY A 91 -10.83 1.17 -1.47
C GLY A 91 -10.39 -0.19 -0.91
N VAL A 92 -9.34 -0.20 -0.08
CA VAL A 92 -8.83 -1.41 0.58
C VAL A 92 -9.82 -1.96 1.61
N GLN A 93 -10.46 -1.08 2.40
CA GLN A 93 -11.46 -1.48 3.40
C GLN A 93 -12.76 -1.97 2.75
N VAL A 94 -13.25 -1.25 1.75
CA VAL A 94 -14.53 -1.55 1.10
C VAL A 94 -14.43 -2.78 0.18
N GLY A 95 -13.26 -3.04 -0.42
CA GLY A 95 -13.02 -4.24 -1.23
C GLY A 95 -13.12 -5.57 -0.45
N HIS A 96 -12.95 -5.54 0.89
CA HIS A 96 -13.14 -6.72 1.74
C HIS A 96 -14.61 -6.98 2.12
N SER A 97 -15.47 -5.96 2.09
CA SER A 97 -16.87 -6.06 2.55
C SER A 97 -17.81 -6.77 1.56
N TYR A 98 -17.38 -7.07 0.33
CA TYR A 98 -18.18 -7.80 -0.67
C TYR A 98 -17.83 -9.29 -0.78
N SER A 99 -17.17 -9.87 0.22
CA SER A 99 -16.77 -11.28 0.25
C SER A 99 -17.37 -12.06 1.44
N LEU A 100 -18.63 -11.79 1.79
CA LEU A 100 -19.43 -12.57 2.74
C LEU A 100 -20.77 -12.96 2.11
#